data_AF-T0ZUM3-F1
#
_entry.id   AF-T0ZUM3-F1
#
_cell.length_a   1.000
_cell.length_b   1.000
_cell.length_c   1.000
_cell.angle_alpha   90.00
_cell.angle_beta   90.00
_cell.angle_gamma   90.00
#
_symmetry.space_group_name_H-M   'P 1'
#
loop_
_entity.id
_entity.type
_entity.pdbx_description
1 polymer ?
#
loop_
_entity_poly.entity_id
_entity_poly.type
_entity_poly.pdbx_seq_one_letter_code
_entity_poly.pdbx_strand_id
1 'polypeptide(L)'
;MIKYIGSKRTLIPVILEVVRRATNACSVIDLFSGTSRVGHALKAAGYRVLSNDHNAYALTLARCYVEADAEDILEDARKLI
;
A
#
# COMPACT_ATOMS: atom_id res chain seq x y z
N MET A 1 -8.29 -8.10 -3.28
CA MET A 1 -7.15 -7.82 -4.18
C MET A 1 -7.13 -8.82 -5.33
N ILE A 2 -6.94 -8.37 -6.58
CA ILE A 2 -7.05 -9.21 -7.79
C ILE A 2 -5.84 -10.14 -8.00
N LYS A 3 -5.98 -11.18 -8.84
CA LYS A 3 -4.86 -12.03 -9.28
C LYS A 3 -3.96 -11.20 -10.18
N TYR A 4 -2.65 -11.24 -9.91
CA TYR A 4 -1.66 -10.45 -10.63
C TYR A 4 -0.39 -11.25 -10.86
N ILE A 5 0.13 -11.22 -12.09
CA ILE A 5 1.36 -11.92 -12.42
C ILE A 5 2.51 -11.36 -11.59
N GLY A 6 3.35 -12.26 -11.08
CA GLY A 6 4.47 -11.87 -10.23
C GLY A 6 4.06 -11.25 -8.89
N SER A 7 2.87 -11.54 -8.36
CA SER A 7 2.43 -11.03 -7.07
C SER A 7 3.37 -11.45 -5.92
N LYS A 8 3.65 -10.51 -5.00
CA LYS A 8 4.61 -10.68 -3.89
C LYS A 8 3.97 -11.32 -2.65
N ARG A 9 2.82 -12.00 -2.80
CA ARG A 9 1.99 -12.48 -1.68
C ARG A 9 2.76 -13.25 -0.62
N THR A 10 3.53 -14.24 -1.05
CA THR A 10 4.28 -15.14 -0.17
C THR A 10 5.53 -14.46 0.40
N LEU A 11 6.00 -13.37 -0.22
CA LEU A 11 7.19 -12.65 0.17
C LEU A 11 6.92 -11.50 1.15
N ILE A 12 5.65 -11.13 1.38
CA ILE A 12 5.30 -10.00 2.27
C ILE A 12 5.96 -10.10 3.66
N PRO A 13 5.92 -11.24 4.37
CA PRO A 13 6.54 -11.32 5.69
C PRO A 13 8.04 -10.99 5.67
N VAL A 14 8.77 -11.53 4.69
CA VAL A 14 10.21 -11.30 4.52
C VAL A 14 10.50 -9.86 4.11
N ILE A 15 9.70 -9.28 3.22
CA ILE A 15 9.85 -7.87 2.80
C ILE A 15 9.70 -6.95 4.02
N LEU A 16 8.69 -7.16 4.86
CA LEU A 16 8.47 -6.35 6.07
C LEU A 16 9.63 -6.49 7.07
N GLU A 17 10.15 -7.71 7.27
CA GLU A 17 11.30 -7.95 8.13
C GLU A 17 12.55 -7.22 7.63
N VAL A 18 12.85 -7.32 6.33
CA VAL A 18 14.01 -6.67 5.71
C VAL A 18 13.89 -5.15 5.80
N VAL A 19 12.73 -4.58 5.47
CA VAL A 19 12.52 -3.12 5.55
C VAL A 19 12.72 -2.60 6.97
N ARG A 20 12.17 -3.28 7.99
CA ARG A 20 12.35 -2.89 9.40
C ARG A 20 13.79 -2.94 9.86
N ARG A 21 14.60 -3.88 9.34
CA ARG A 21 16.01 -4.03 9.73
C ARG A 21 16.94 -3.13 8.95
N ALA A 22 16.61 -2.82 7.70
CA ALA A 22 17.50 -2.11 6.79
C ALA A 22 17.56 -0.61 7.09
N THR A 23 16.53 -0.04 7.72
CA THR A 23 16.42 1.42 7.91
C THR A 23 15.47 1.79 9.05
N ASN A 24 15.71 2.95 9.65
CA ASN A 24 14.77 3.60 10.58
C ASN A 24 13.81 4.56 9.84
N ALA A 25 13.67 4.43 8.52
CA ALA A 25 12.80 5.29 7.72
C ALA A 25 11.32 5.13 8.12
N CYS A 26 10.61 6.24 8.23
CA CYS A 26 9.17 6.24 8.46
C CYS A 26 8.36 6.27 7.16
N SER A 27 9.02 6.41 6.01
CA SER A 27 8.39 6.53 4.69
C SER A 27 9.03 5.60 3.68
N VAL A 28 8.23 5.02 2.80
CA VAL A 28 8.65 4.05 1.77
C VAL A 28 7.99 4.39 0.44
N ILE A 29 8.67 4.06 -0.65
CA ILE A 29 8.15 4.23 -2.01
C ILE A 29 7.95 2.85 -2.65
N ASP A 30 6.70 2.48 -2.90
CA ASP A 30 6.29 1.31 -3.69
C ASP A 30 6.16 1.73 -5.18
N LEU A 31 7.31 1.82 -5.86
CA LEU A 31 7.44 2.44 -7.18
C LEU A 31 6.75 1.65 -8.32
N PHE A 32 6.56 0.35 -8.13
CA PHE A 32 5.93 -0.59 -9.08
C PHE A 32 4.81 -1.37 -8.37
N SER A 33 3.84 -0.61 -7.87
CA SER A 33 2.89 -1.09 -6.87
C SER A 33 1.96 -2.20 -7.39
N GLY A 34 1.66 -2.25 -8.70
CA GLY A 34 0.78 -3.24 -9.32
C GLY A 34 -0.59 -3.31 -8.64
N THR A 35 -0.78 -4.29 -7.75
CA THR A 35 -2.04 -4.42 -6.96
C THR A 35 -1.94 -3.83 -5.55
N SER A 36 -0.91 -3.02 -5.30
CA SER A 36 -0.57 -2.39 -4.03
C SER A 36 -0.36 -3.37 -2.88
N ARG A 37 0.01 -4.63 -3.17
CA ARG A 37 0.14 -5.65 -2.11
C ARG A 37 1.25 -5.32 -1.11
N VAL A 38 2.37 -4.81 -1.62
CA VAL A 38 3.52 -4.43 -0.80
C VAL A 38 3.23 -3.11 -0.08
N GLY A 39 2.80 -2.08 -0.80
CA GLY A 39 2.40 -0.80 -0.22
C GLY A 39 1.32 -0.93 0.86
N HIS A 40 0.26 -1.71 0.62
CA HIS A 40 -0.80 -1.92 1.62
C HIS A 40 -0.27 -2.62 2.88
N ALA A 41 0.61 -3.61 2.74
CA ALA A 41 1.22 -4.28 3.90
C ALA A 41 2.17 -3.36 4.69
N LEU A 42 2.93 -2.50 4.00
CA LEU A 42 3.80 -1.50 4.64
C LEU A 42 2.98 -0.43 5.35
N LYS A 43 1.88 0.04 4.76
CA LYS A 43 0.94 0.96 5.42
C LYS A 43 0.38 0.35 6.70
N ALA A 44 -0.11 -0.89 6.64
CA ALA A 44 -0.60 -1.61 7.81
C ALA A 44 0.48 -1.82 8.88
N ALA A 45 1.77 -1.81 8.51
CA ALA A 45 2.90 -1.87 9.43
C ALA A 45 3.33 -0.50 9.98
N GLY A 46 2.60 0.59 9.67
CA GLY A 46 2.81 1.93 10.21
C GLY A 46 3.71 2.85 9.36
N TYR A 47 4.09 2.42 8.16
CA TYR A 47 4.89 3.27 7.26
C TYR A 47 3.98 4.24 6.50
N ARG A 48 4.46 5.45 6.27
CA ARG A 48 3.91 6.33 5.22
C ARG A 48 4.33 5.79 3.87
N VAL A 49 3.37 5.43 3.02
CA VAL A 49 3.65 4.80 1.73
C VAL A 49 3.31 5.73 0.58
N LEU A 50 4.27 5.93 -0.32
CA LEU A 50 4.06 6.55 -1.62
C LEU A 50 3.99 5.42 -2.66
N SER A 51 2.94 5.37 -3.47
CA SER A 51 2.78 4.34 -4.49
C SER A 51 2.77 4.93 -5.90
N ASN A 52 3.40 4.22 -6.82
CA ASN A 52 3.41 4.55 -8.24
C ASN A 52 3.21 3.27 -9.07
N ASP A 53 2.60 3.42 -10.24
CA ASP A 53 2.55 2.41 -11.29
C ASP A 53 2.13 3.09 -12.61
N HIS A 54 2.43 2.46 -13.74
CA HIS A 54 1.99 2.96 -15.04
C HIS A 54 0.51 2.61 -15.32
N ASN A 55 -0.01 1.55 -14.72
CA ASN A 55 -1.34 1.06 -15.03
C ASN A 55 -2.44 1.83 -14.28
N ALA A 56 -3.51 2.22 -14.99
CA ALA A 56 -4.64 2.95 -14.39
C ALA A 56 -5.38 2.15 -13.29
N TYR A 57 -5.49 0.82 -13.43
CA TYR A 57 -6.10 0.00 -12.38
C TYR A 57 -5.25 -0.01 -11.10
N ALA A 58 -3.92 0.08 -11.23
CA ALA A 58 -3.00 0.10 -10.08
C ALA A 58 -3.17 1.41 -9.29
N LEU A 59 -3.30 2.55 -9.98
CA LEU A 59 -3.66 3.82 -9.37
C LEU A 59 -4.97 3.73 -8.58
N THR A 60 -6.00 3.11 -9.15
CA THR A 60 -7.31 2.95 -8.49
C THR A 60 -7.18 2.11 -7.21
N LEU A 61 -6.41 1.02 -7.26
CA LEU A 61 -6.16 0.18 -6.09
C LEU A 61 -5.31 0.90 -5.03
N ALA A 62 -4.28 1.65 -5.44
CA ALA A 62 -3.44 2.42 -4.54
C ALA A 62 -4.24 3.50 -3.81
N ARG A 63 -5.14 4.22 -4.50
CA ARG A 63 -6.07 5.18 -3.89
C ARG A 63 -6.90 4.54 -2.78
N CYS A 64 -7.45 3.36 -3.05
CA CYS A 64 -8.30 2.66 -2.09
C CYS A 64 -7.53 2.05 -0.90
N TYR A 65 -6.41 1.38 -1.16
CA TYR A 65 -5.73 0.58 -0.12
C TYR A 65 -4.52 1.27 0.51
N VAL A 66 -4.00 2.34 -0.09
CA VAL A 66 -2.79 3.03 0.35
C VAL A 66 -3.05 4.51 0.65
N GLU A 67 -3.77 5.23 -0.20
CA GLU A 67 -4.00 6.68 -0.01
C GLU A 67 -5.11 6.97 1.01
N ALA A 68 -6.18 6.17 1.05
CA ALA A 68 -7.32 6.41 1.92
C ALA A 68 -6.99 6.18 3.41
N ASP A 69 -6.52 7.21 4.10
CA ASP A 69 -6.36 7.24 5.56
C ASP A 69 -7.70 7.50 6.25
N ALA A 70 -7.99 6.72 7.29
CA ALA A 70 -9.30 6.73 7.94
C ALA A 70 -9.62 8.11 8.55
N GLU A 71 -8.59 8.77 9.09
CA GLU A 71 -8.64 10.11 9.66
C GLU A 71 -9.12 11.16 8.65
N ASP A 72 -8.79 10.97 7.37
CA ASP A 72 -9.14 11.91 6.30
C ASP A 72 -10.50 11.61 5.66
N ILE A 73 -10.91 10.34 5.59
CA ILE A 73 -12.08 9.92 4.80
C ILE A 73 -13.30 9.52 5.63
N LEU A 74 -13.16 9.20 6.91
CA LEU A 74 -14.27 8.61 7.70
C LEU A 74 -15.45 9.57 7.87
N GLU A 75 -15.20 10.86 8.05
CA GLU A 75 -16.27 11.83 8.25
C GLU A 75 -17.17 11.91 7.00
N ASP A 76 -16.56 12.06 5.83
CA ASP A 76 -17.29 12.14 4.57
C ASP A 76 -17.96 10.81 4.21
N ALA A 77 -17.31 9.68 4.47
CA ALA A 77 -17.89 8.36 4.26
C ALA A 77 -19.16 8.15 5.11
N ARG A 78 -19.19 8.64 6.36
CA ARG A 78 -20.34 8.55 7.26
C ARG A 78 -21.54 9.38 6.80
N LYS A 79 -21.35 10.41 5.97
CA LYS A 79 -22.46 11.24 5.42
C LYS A 79 -23.24 10.51 4.31
N LEU A 80 -22.70 9.41 3.79
CA LEU A 80 -23.27 8.67 2.65
C LEU A 80 -24.20 7.52 3.05
N ILE A 81 -24.31 7.22 4.34
CA ILE A 81 -25.15 6.16 4.92
C ILE A 81 -26.00 6.72 6.06
#